data_AF-A0A1Q7Z9C2-F1
#
_entry.id   AF-A0A1Q7Z9C2-F1
#
_cell.length_a   1.000
_cell.length_b   1.000
_cell.length_c   1.000
_cell.angle_alpha   90.00
_cell.angle_beta   90.00
_cell.angle_gamma   90.00
#
_symmetry.space_group_name_H-M   'P 1'
#
loop_
_entity.id
_entity.type
_entity.pdbx_description
1 polymer ?
#
loop_
_entity_poly.entity_id
_entity_poly.type
_entity_poly.pdbx_seq_one_letter_code
_entity_poly.pdbx_strand_id
1 'polypeptide(L)' 'MRIHWCCASALPCGLTAADVRVMVDATAAQEVAAQHPRWLSRGVHVVSANKLALGGALADWDALQAAAEAAGHPLR' A
#
# COMPACT_ATOMS: atom_id res chain seq x y z
N MET A 1 5.57 22.72 -2.63
CA MET A 1 5.45 21.30 -3.06
C MET A 1 3.98 21.00 -3.28
N ARG A 2 3.58 20.70 -4.51
CA ARG A 2 2.21 20.35 -4.86
C ARG A 2 2.18 18.83 -4.97
N ILE A 3 1.64 18.15 -3.95
CA ILE A 3 1.32 16.73 -4.04
C ILE A 3 0.22 16.63 -5.10
N HIS A 4 0.56 16.18 -6.30
CA HIS A 4 -0.46 15.91 -7.31
C HIS A 4 -1.22 14.68 -6.81
N TRP A 5 -2.47 14.88 -6.43
CA TRP A 5 -3.35 13.75 -6.15
C TRP A 5 -3.73 13.17 -7.51
N CYS A 6 -3.09 12.06 -7.91
CA CYS A 6 -3.63 11.26 -8.99
C CYS A 6 -4.92 10.65 -8.45
N CYS A 7 -6.05 11.31 -8.75
CA CYS A 7 -7.37 10.81 -8.42
C CYS A 7 -7.63 9.58 -9.29
N ALA A 8 -7.10 8.42 -8.90
CA ALA A 8 -7.46 7.13 -9.47
C ALA A 8 -8.84 6.73 -8.94
N SER A 9 -9.85 7.56 -9.20
CA SER A 9 -11.24 7.27 -8.85
C SER A 9 -11.91 6.53 -9.99
N ALA A 10 -11.61 5.24 -10.08
CA ALA A 10 -12.54 4.27 -10.62
C ALA A 10 -12.83 3.26 -9.51
N LEU A 11 -13.51 3.70 -8.46
CA LEU A 11 -14.17 2.76 -7.56
C LEU A 11 -15.13 1.92 -8.43
N PRO A 12 -15.14 0.59 -8.28
CA PRO A 12 -16.12 -0.25 -8.96
C PRO A 12 -17.54 0.27 -8.70
N CYS A 13 -18.43 0.11 -9.69
CA CYS A 13 -19.83 0.53 -9.57
C CYS A 13 -20.43 -0.01 -8.27
N GLY A 14 -20.84 0.89 -7.36
CA GLY A 14 -21.47 0.55 -6.08
C GLY A 14 -20.58 0.62 -4.83
N LEU A 15 -19.27 0.88 -4.96
CA LEU A 15 -18.39 1.14 -3.81
C LEU A 15 -18.29 2.63 -3.49
N THR A 16 -18.30 2.96 -2.21
CA THR A 16 -18.02 4.30 -1.68
C THR A 16 -16.66 4.32 -0.99
N ALA A 17 -16.14 5.52 -0.69
CA ALA A 17 -14.92 5.65 0.09
C ALA A 17 -15.01 4.99 1.48
N ALA A 18 -16.21 4.90 2.06
CA ALA A 18 -16.42 4.26 3.36
C ALA A 18 -16.25 2.73 3.31
N ASP A 19 -16.38 2.13 2.11
CA ASP A 19 -16.23 0.70 1.90
C ASP A 19 -14.76 0.29 1.71
N VAL A 20 -13.86 1.27 1.50
CA VAL A 20 -12.43 1.02 1.25
C VAL A 20 -11.64 1.19 2.55
N ARG A 21 -10.85 0.17 2.91
CA ARG A 21 -9.93 0.25 4.04
C ARG A 21 -8.54 0.66 3.54
N VAL A 22 -8.05 1.78 4.05
CA VAL A 22 -6.72 2.32 3.72
C VAL A 22 -5.87 2.40 4.98
N MET A 23 -4.63 1.92 4.89
CA MET A 23 -3.58 2.16 5.86
C MET A 23 -2.60 3.17 5.29
N VAL A 24 -2.31 4.22 6.06
CA VAL A 24 -1.29 5.22 5.70
C VAL A 24 -0.10 5.02 6.62
N ASP A 25 0.99 4.46 6.08
CA ASP A 25 2.24 4.33 6.82
C ASP A 25 3.14 5.55 6.57
N ALA A 26 3.19 6.43 7.56
CA ALA A 26 4.10 7.58 7.59
C ALA A 26 5.21 7.40 8.64
N THR A 27 5.49 6.16 9.03
CA THR A 27 6.55 5.85 10.00
C THR A 27 7.91 5.71 9.29
N ALA A 28 8.98 5.64 10.10
CA ALA A 28 10.32 5.27 9.65
C ALA A 28 10.78 3.95 10.28
N ALA A 29 9.85 3.06 10.62
CA ALA A 29 10.10 1.83 11.36
C ALA A 29 10.05 0.60 10.44
N GLN A 30 11.03 -0.29 10.56
CA GLN A 30 11.11 -1.50 9.73
C GLN A 30 10.05 -2.52 10.12
N GLU A 31 9.72 -2.62 11.41
CA GLU A 31 8.71 -3.54 11.93
C GLU A 31 7.33 -3.23 11.36
N VAL A 32 7.07 -1.96 11.04
CA VAL A 32 5.83 -1.50 10.41
C VAL A 32 5.84 -1.81 8.92
N ALA A 33 6.96 -1.54 8.22
CA ALA A 33 7.13 -1.88 6.81
C ALA A 33 6.89 -3.39 6.55
N ALA A 34 7.40 -4.24 7.45
CA ALA A 34 7.22 -5.69 7.38
C ALA A 34 5.74 -6.15 7.48
N GLN A 35 4.82 -5.31 7.94
CA GLN A 35 3.38 -5.63 7.99
C GLN A 35 2.64 -5.30 6.69
N HIS A 36 3.23 -4.53 5.77
CA HIS A 36 2.56 -4.11 4.54
C HIS A 36 2.04 -5.29 3.70
N PRO A 37 2.81 -6.37 3.46
CA PRO A 37 2.31 -7.53 2.69
C PRO A 37 1.09 -8.18 3.35
N ARG A 38 1.08 -8.22 4.69
CA ARG A 38 -0.05 -8.77 5.47
C ARG A 38 -1.30 -7.90 5.39
N TRP A 39 -1.16 -6.58 5.31
CA TRP A 39 -2.31 -5.70 5.15
C TRP A 39 -2.90 -5.81 3.74
N LEU A 40 -2.05 -5.84 2.72
CA LEU A 40 -2.46 -6.05 1.33
C LEU A 40 -3.20 -7.37 1.15
N SER A 41 -2.69 -8.47 1.72
CA SER A 41 -3.36 -9.78 1.64
C SER A 41 -4.72 -9.85 2.34
N ARG A 42 -5.04 -8.86 3.20
CA ARG A 42 -6.35 -8.71 3.85
C ARG A 42 -7.27 -7.72 3.13
N GLY A 43 -6.89 -7.25 1.94
CA GLY A 43 -7.64 -6.27 1.16
C GLY A 43 -7.56 -4.84 1.69
N VAL A 44 -6.53 -4.52 2.49
CA VAL A 44 -6.27 -3.14 2.94
C VAL A 44 -5.31 -2.50 1.94
N HIS A 45 -5.71 -1.35 1.39
CA HIS A 45 -4.82 -0.55 0.56
C HIS A 45 -3.76 0.13 1.43
N VAL A 46 -2.50 0.06 1.03
CA VAL A 46 -1.40 0.68 1.76
C VAL A 46 -0.86 1.86 0.94
N VAL A 47 -0.82 3.04 1.57
CA VAL A 47 -0.10 4.21 1.07
C VAL A 47 1.08 4.44 2.01
N SER A 48 2.31 4.41 1.49
CA SER A 48 3.50 4.44 2.32
C SER A 48 4.40 5.63 1.97
N ALA A 49 4.75 6.42 2.99
CA ALA A 49 5.90 7.30 2.98
C ALA A 49 7.12 6.67 3.71
N ASN A 50 6.95 5.46 4.27
CA ASN A 50 8.00 4.70 4.91
C ASN A 50 8.98 4.17 3.86
N LYS A 51 10.15 4.78 3.79
CA LYS A 51 11.18 4.47 2.78
C LYS A 51 11.75 3.07 2.93
N LEU A 52 11.66 2.47 4.12
CA LEU A 52 12.18 1.12 4.35
C LEU A 52 11.31 0.04 3.69
N ALA A 53 10.04 0.34 3.41
CA ALA A 53 9.16 -0.55 2.65
C ALA A 53 9.61 -0.70 1.18
N LEU A 54 10.19 0.35 0.60
CA LEU A 54 10.63 0.37 -0.80
C LEU A 54 12.16 0.22 -0.96
N GLY A 55 12.92 0.57 0.08
CA GLY A 55 14.39 0.59 0.07
C GLY A 55 15.03 -0.35 1.09
N GLY A 56 14.26 -1.29 1.64
CA GLY A 56 14.72 -2.33 2.56
C GLY A 56 15.41 -3.49 1.86
N ALA A 57 15.39 -4.68 2.48
CA ALA A 57 15.95 -5.88 1.89
C ALA A 57 15.18 -6.30 0.63
N LEU A 58 15.88 -6.84 -0.39
CA LEU A 58 15.26 -7.25 -1.66
C LEU A 58 14.16 -8.30 -1.46
N ALA A 59 14.36 -9.25 -0.54
CA ALA A 59 13.35 -10.26 -0.24
C ALA A 59 12.05 -9.67 0.34
N ASP A 60 12.16 -8.63 1.17
CA ASP A 60 10.99 -7.93 1.73
C ASP A 60 10.26 -7.15 0.62
N TRP A 61 11.01 -6.54 -0.29
CA TRP A 61 10.47 -5.87 -1.47
C TRP A 61 9.73 -6.84 -2.40
N ASP A 62 10.31 -7.99 -2.70
CA ASP A 62 9.68 -9.00 -3.56
C ASP A 62 8.39 -9.55 -2.94
N ALA A 63 8.39 -9.83 -1.63
CA ALA A 63 7.20 -10.26 -0.90
C ALA A 63 6.10 -9.18 -0.91
N LEU A 64 6.50 -7.92 -0.79
CA LEU A 64 5.60 -6.77 -0.85
C LEU A 64 4.99 -6.60 -2.25
N GLN A 65 5.77 -6.73 -3.32
CA GLN A 65 5.27 -6.69 -4.70
C GLN A 65 4.31 -7.85 -4.99
N ALA A 66 4.66 -9.08 -4.61
CA ALA A 66 3.79 -10.24 -4.80
C ALA A 66 2.43 -10.06 -4.10
N ALA A 67 2.42 -9.51 -2.89
CA ALA A 67 1.18 -9.21 -2.18
C ALA A 67 0.36 -8.09 -2.85
N ALA A 68 1.02 -7.07 -3.39
CA ALA A 68 0.39 -5.96 -4.11
C ALA A 68 -0.26 -6.45 -5.42
N GLU A 69 0.44 -7.29 -6.18
CA GLU A 69 -0.07 -7.93 -7.39
C GLU A 69 -1.26 -8.84 -7.10
N ALA A 70 -1.16 -9.69 -6.07
CA ALA A 70 -2.26 -10.55 -5.64
C ALA A 70 -3.49 -9.76 -5.19
N ALA A 71 -3.29 -8.57 -4.61
CA ALA A 71 -4.36 -7.65 -4.23
C ALA A 71 -4.94 -6.83 -5.41
N GLY A 72 -4.33 -6.90 -6.60
CA GLY A 72 -4.74 -6.11 -7.78
C GLY A 72 -4.37 -4.63 -7.70
N HIS A 73 -3.45 -4.25 -6.81
CA HIS A 73 -3.07 -2.87 -6.56
C HIS A 73 -1.54 -2.75 -6.46
N PRO A 74 -0.85 -2.34 -7.55
CA PRO A 74 0.58 -2.07 -7.46
C PRO A 74 0.83 -0.93 -6.48
N LEU A 75 1.80 -1.09 -5.60
CA LEU A 75 2.20 -0.06 -4.64
C LEU A 75 2.75 1.16 -5.39
N ARG A 76 2.29 2.36 -5.02
CA ARG A 76 2.69 3.64 -5.60
C ARG A 76 2.96 4.67 -4.53
#